data_AF-A0A6P3UT11-F1
#
_entry.id   AF-A0A6P3UT11-F1
#
_cell.length_a   1.000
_cell.length_b   1.000
_cell.length_c   1.000
_cell.angle_alpha   90.00
_cell.angle_beta   90.00
_cell.angle_gamma   90.00
#
_symmetry.space_group_name_H-M   'P 1'
#
loop_
_entity.id
_entity.type
_entity.pdbx_description
1 polymer ?
#
loop_
_entity_poly.entity_id
_entity_poly.type
_entity_poly.pdbx_seq_one_letter_code
_entity_poly.pdbx_strand_id
1 'polypeptide(L)'
;MGESNVNTLRELRRKYYTYSDPLIYSSLTSALSVNLHNQHEIKCRNFEFHLAECIEAYGFYKGIEKCEPVLRDFYECMTQDKRRSRFEILCGEFHRQVKAGERNYEKVPFIAFF
;
A
#
# COMPACT_ATOMS: atom_id res chain seq x y z
N MET A 1 15.87 1.75 -29.13
CA MET A 1 14.78 1.88 -28.14
C MET A 1 14.57 0.64 -27.26
N GLY A 2 15.51 -0.32 -27.19
CA GLY A 2 15.30 -1.60 -26.47
C GLY A 2 15.93 -1.70 -25.08
N GLU A 3 17.09 -1.06 -24.84
CA GLU A 3 17.87 -1.28 -23.61
C GLU A 3 17.46 -0.39 -22.44
N SER A 4 16.96 0.84 -22.69
CA SER A 4 16.51 1.72 -21.61
C SER A 4 15.32 1.10 -20.85
N ASN A 5 14.40 0.48 -21.59
CA ASN A 5 13.19 -0.16 -21.06
C ASN A 5 13.52 -1.40 -20.21
N VAL A 6 14.50 -2.22 -20.62
CA VAL A 6 14.92 -3.41 -19.83
C VAL A 6 15.49 -3.01 -18.47
N ASN A 7 16.30 -1.96 -18.40
CA ASN A 7 16.84 -1.47 -17.13
C ASN A 7 15.75 -0.87 -16.22
N THR A 8 14.80 -0.11 -16.78
CA THR A 8 13.66 0.41 -16.01
C THR A 8 12.79 -0.74 -15.49
N LEU A 9 12.54 -1.75 -16.32
CA LEU A 9 11.76 -2.94 -15.94
C LEU A 9 12.49 -3.78 -14.88
N ARG A 10 13.84 -3.78 -14.87
CA ARG A 10 14.66 -4.42 -13.82
C ARG A 10 14.63 -3.65 -12.51
N GLU A 11 14.55 -2.33 -12.56
CA GLU A 11 14.34 -1.47 -11.38
C GLU A 11 12.93 -1.61 -10.83
N LEU A 12 11.91 -1.63 -11.70
CA LEU A 12 10.53 -1.89 -11.34
C LEU A 12 10.37 -3.30 -10.75
N ARG A 13 11.01 -4.33 -11.32
CA ARG A 13 11.11 -5.65 -10.70
C ARG A 13 11.71 -5.53 -9.30
N ARG A 14 12.86 -4.91 -9.10
CA ARG A 14 13.44 -4.75 -7.75
C ARG A 14 12.54 -3.94 -6.78
N LYS A 15 11.78 -2.98 -7.29
CA LYS A 15 10.88 -2.13 -6.49
C LYS A 15 9.59 -2.84 -6.06
N TYR A 16 9.08 -3.74 -6.89
CA TYR A 16 7.77 -4.40 -6.70
C TYR A 16 7.86 -5.93 -6.48
N TYR A 17 9.05 -6.54 -6.55
CA TYR A 17 9.27 -7.93 -6.17
C TYR A 17 9.33 -8.02 -4.65
N THR A 18 8.19 -8.30 -4.04
CA THR A 18 7.99 -8.51 -2.60
C THR A 18 8.43 -9.90 -2.11
N TYR A 19 9.09 -10.67 -2.96
CA TYR A 19 9.62 -11.98 -2.63
C TYR A 19 11.15 -11.90 -2.52
N SER A 20 11.69 -11.80 -1.31
CA SER A 20 13.14 -11.99 -1.14
C SER A 20 13.42 -13.49 -1.19
N ASP A 21 13.72 -14.02 -2.38
CA ASP A 21 14.28 -15.35 -2.54
C ASP A 21 15.49 -15.49 -1.58
N PRO A 22 15.47 -16.42 -0.61
CA PRO A 22 16.61 -16.59 0.27
C PRO A 22 17.79 -17.04 -0.58
N LEU A 23 18.86 -16.23 -0.59
CA LEU A 23 20.08 -16.54 -1.34
C LEU A 23 20.72 -17.88 -0.94
N ILE A 24 20.39 -18.36 0.26
CA ILE A 24 20.81 -19.66 0.79
C ILE A 24 19.58 -20.37 1.35
N TYR A 25 19.18 -21.48 0.72
CA TYR A 25 18.05 -22.28 1.15
C TYR A 25 18.44 -23.11 2.38
N SER A 26 17.84 -22.82 3.54
CA SER A 26 18.00 -23.61 4.76
C SER A 26 16.74 -23.52 5.63
N SER A 27 16.54 -24.49 6.51
CA SER A 27 15.39 -24.55 7.43
C SER A 27 15.28 -23.28 8.29
N LEU A 28 16.41 -22.67 8.65
CA LEU A 28 16.46 -21.41 9.38
C LEU A 28 16.09 -20.22 8.48
N THR A 29 16.58 -20.18 7.24
CA THR A 29 16.27 -19.10 6.30
C THR A 29 14.80 -19.10 5.88
N SER A 30 14.17 -20.28 5.73
CA SER A 30 12.71 -20.37 5.51
C SER A 30 11.91 -19.92 6.72
N ALA A 31 12.34 -20.30 7.94
CA ALA A 31 11.66 -19.89 9.17
C ALA A 31 11.78 -18.37 9.45
N LEU A 32 12.87 -17.76 9.02
CA LEU A 32 13.10 -16.31 9.08
C LEU A 32 12.63 -15.58 7.81
N SER A 33 12.09 -16.28 6.82
CA SER A 33 11.57 -15.63 5.62
C SER A 33 10.34 -14.82 6.02
N VAL A 34 10.46 -13.50 5.90
CA VAL A 34 9.33 -12.61 6.08
C VAL A 34 8.51 -12.72 4.80
N ASN A 35 7.42 -13.48 4.87
CA ASN A 35 6.42 -13.43 3.83
C ASN A 35 5.81 -12.02 3.87
N LEU A 36 6.22 -11.15 2.93
CA LEU A 36 5.61 -9.82 2.70
C LEU A 36 4.24 -9.95 2.02
N HIS A 37 3.54 -11.05 2.31
CA HIS A 37 2.20 -11.28 1.84
C HIS A 37 1.24 -10.83 2.93
N ASN A 38 0.33 -9.94 2.58
CA ASN A 38 -0.65 -9.41 3.51
C ASN A 38 -1.85 -10.35 3.73
N GLN A 39 -1.78 -11.61 3.29
CA GLN A 39 -2.79 -12.63 3.57
C GLN A 39 -3.13 -12.79 5.07
N HIS A 40 -2.14 -12.58 5.95
CA HIS A 40 -2.33 -12.63 7.39
C HIS A 40 -3.02 -11.38 7.97
N GLU A 41 -2.94 -10.24 7.29
CA GLU A 41 -3.53 -8.96 7.66
C GLU A 41 -4.89 -8.80 6.93
N ILE A 42 -5.99 -9.04 7.67
CA ILE A 42 -7.35 -9.04 7.09
C ILE A 42 -7.67 -7.72 6.36
N LYS A 43 -7.07 -6.59 6.78
CA LYS A 43 -7.44 -5.25 6.31
C LYS A 43 -7.14 -5.01 4.83
N CYS A 44 -6.00 -5.49 4.32
CA CYS A 44 -5.57 -5.20 2.95
C CYS A 44 -5.61 -6.41 2.01
N ARG A 45 -6.05 -7.57 2.51
CA ARG A 45 -6.17 -8.80 1.73
C ARG A 45 -6.91 -8.63 0.41
N ASN A 46 -8.03 -7.91 0.42
CA ASN A 46 -8.83 -7.74 -0.80
C ASN A 46 -8.11 -6.88 -1.85
N PHE A 47 -7.41 -5.81 -1.42
CA PHE A 47 -6.62 -4.98 -2.33
C PHE A 47 -5.45 -5.75 -2.92
N GLU A 48 -4.80 -6.59 -2.11
CA GLU A 48 -3.74 -7.48 -2.56
C GLU A 48 -4.24 -8.52 -3.56
N PHE A 49 -5.42 -9.11 -3.31
CA PHE A 49 -6.03 -10.08 -4.20
C PHE A 49 -6.38 -9.46 -5.56
N HIS A 50 -6.99 -8.28 -5.58
CA HIS A 50 -7.27 -7.57 -6.82
C HIS A 50 -6.01 -7.17 -7.59
N LEU A 51 -4.94 -6.82 -6.88
CA LEU A 51 -3.65 -6.54 -7.50
C LEU A 51 -3.07 -7.80 -8.14
N ALA A 52 -3.15 -8.94 -7.47
CA ALA A 52 -2.71 -10.23 -8.00
C ALA A 52 -3.51 -10.64 -9.25
N GLU A 53 -4.84 -10.55 -9.22
CA GLU A 53 -5.72 -10.82 -10.37
C GLU A 53 -5.37 -9.95 -11.58
N CYS A 54 -5.13 -8.65 -11.34
CA CYS A 54 -4.78 -7.73 -12.42
C CYS A 54 -3.39 -8.04 -13.00
N ILE A 55 -2.39 -8.31 -12.15
CA ILE A 55 -1.04 -8.67 -12.61
C ILE A 55 -1.06 -10.00 -13.35
N GLU A 56 -1.86 -10.97 -12.92
CA GLU A 56 -2.03 -12.26 -13.60
C GLU A 56 -2.60 -12.07 -15.01
N ALA A 57 -3.61 -11.21 -15.19
CA ALA A 57 -4.23 -10.95 -16.48
C ALA A 57 -3.29 -10.30 -17.52
N TYR A 58 -2.41 -9.38 -17.08
CA TYR A 58 -1.53 -8.62 -17.99
C TYR A 58 -0.07 -9.09 -18.01
N GLY A 59 0.33 -9.89 -17.03
CA GLY A 59 1.73 -10.20 -16.72
C GLY A 59 2.47 -9.04 -16.06
N PHE A 60 3.56 -9.33 -15.36
CA PHE A 60 4.28 -8.36 -14.51
C PHE A 60 4.58 -7.00 -15.17
N TYR A 61 5.20 -7.01 -16.35
CA TYR A 61 5.68 -5.78 -16.99
C TYR A 61 4.57 -4.86 -17.47
N LYS A 62 3.52 -5.41 -18.09
CA LYS A 62 2.34 -4.62 -18.52
C LYS A 62 1.42 -4.32 -17.34
N GLY A 63 1.38 -5.21 -16.35
CA GLY A 63 0.58 -5.06 -15.14
C GLY A 63 0.96 -3.82 -14.33
N ILE A 64 2.24 -3.45 -14.25
CA ILE A 64 2.64 -2.21 -13.54
C ILE A 64 1.99 -0.96 -14.14
N GLU A 65 1.88 -0.90 -15.47
CA GLU A 65 1.25 0.24 -16.14
C GLU A 65 -0.28 0.15 -16.12
N LYS A 66 -0.83 -1.05 -16.40
CA LYS A 66 -2.28 -1.26 -16.54
C LYS A 66 -3.02 -1.38 -15.21
N CYS A 67 -2.35 -1.85 -14.16
CA CYS A 67 -2.89 -2.05 -12.82
C CYS A 67 -2.52 -0.91 -11.86
N GLU A 68 -2.03 0.23 -12.36
CA GLU A 68 -1.61 1.37 -11.54
C GLU A 68 -2.66 1.81 -10.50
N PRO A 69 -3.97 1.89 -10.83
CA PRO A 69 -4.98 2.27 -9.84
C PRO A 69 -5.08 1.26 -8.69
N VAL A 70 -5.12 -0.04 -9.03
CA VAL A 70 -5.22 -1.14 -8.05
C VAL A 70 -3.97 -1.20 -7.18
N LEU A 71 -2.80 -0.99 -7.79
CA LEU A 71 -1.52 -0.91 -7.09
C LEU A 71 -1.47 0.25 -6.10
N ARG A 72 -1.99 1.43 -6.49
CA ARG A 72 -2.10 2.59 -5.58
C ARG A 72 -3.05 2.34 -4.42
N ASP A 73 -4.16 1.64 -4.65
CA ASP A 73 -5.12 1.34 -3.59
C ASP A 73 -4.55 0.33 -2.60
N PHE A 74 -3.84 -0.70 -3.09
CA PHE A 74 -3.09 -1.60 -2.22
C PHE A 74 -2.03 -0.84 -1.41
N TYR A 75 -1.26 0.04 -2.06
CA TYR A 75 -0.26 0.86 -1.38
C TYR A 75 -0.88 1.80 -0.33
N GLU A 76 -2.01 2.44 -0.65
CA GLU A 76 -2.74 3.28 0.31
C GLU A 76 -3.23 2.48 1.51
N CYS A 77 -3.71 1.25 1.30
CA CYS A 77 -4.12 0.39 2.40
C CYS A 77 -2.94 0.05 3.33
N MET A 78 -1.76 -0.21 2.75
CA MET A 78 -0.54 -0.53 3.50
C MET A 78 -0.01 0.66 4.31
N THR A 79 0.01 1.87 3.74
CA THR A 79 0.65 3.03 4.38
C THR A 79 -0.32 3.95 5.10
N GLN A 80 -1.58 3.97 4.67
CA GLN A 80 -2.68 4.80 5.16
C GLN A 80 -2.41 6.31 5.09
N ASP A 81 -1.50 6.73 4.21
CA ASP A 81 -1.04 8.12 4.14
C ASP A 81 -2.19 9.08 3.79
N LYS A 82 -3.02 8.71 2.80
CA LYS A 82 -4.16 9.54 2.39
C LYS A 82 -5.20 9.63 3.50
N ARG A 83 -5.50 8.52 4.16
CA ARG A 83 -6.40 8.48 5.31
C ARG A 83 -5.92 9.38 6.44
N ARG A 84 -4.64 9.31 6.78
CA ARG A 84 -4.02 10.15 7.83
C ARG A 84 -4.10 11.63 7.47
N SER A 85 -3.67 11.99 6.27
CA SER A 85 -3.73 13.38 5.78
C SER A 85 -5.16 13.94 5.80
N ARG A 86 -6.15 13.14 5.35
CA ARG A 86 -7.56 13.53 5.43
C ARG A 86 -8.01 13.79 6.87
N PHE A 87 -7.60 12.93 7.81
CA PHE A 87 -7.95 13.10 9.22
C PHE A 87 -7.34 14.36 9.82
N GLU A 88 -6.08 14.67 9.52
CA GLU A 88 -5.41 15.88 9.98
C GLU A 88 -6.12 17.15 9.49
N ILE A 89 -6.53 17.18 8.22
CA ILE A 89 -7.30 18.30 7.65
C ILE A 89 -8.65 18.45 8.36
N LEU A 90 -9.39 17.35 8.54
CA LEU A 90 -10.68 17.36 9.24
C LEU A 90 -10.53 17.83 10.69
N CYS A 91 -9.47 17.40 11.38
CA CYS A 91 -9.15 17.87 12.72
C CYS A 91 -8.82 19.37 12.73
N GLY A 92 -8.00 19.84 11.79
CA GLY A 92 -7.65 21.26 11.67
C GLY A 92 -8.88 22.15 11.52
N GLU A 93 -9.78 21.80 10.60
CA GLU A 93 -11.04 22.51 10.38
C GLU A 93 -11.96 22.44 11.60
N PHE A 94 -12.06 21.28 12.26
CA PHE A 94 -12.84 21.15 13.48
C PHE A 94 -12.36 22.12 14.57
N HIS A 95 -11.06 22.19 14.83
CA HIS A 95 -10.51 23.12 15.81
C HIS A 95 -10.71 24.59 15.42
N ARG A 96 -10.66 24.92 14.11
CA ARG A 96 -10.98 26.25 13.59
C ARG A 96 -12.42 26.64 13.94
N GLN A 97 -13.38 25.76 13.64
CA GLN A 97 -14.81 25.98 13.89
C GLN A 97 -15.13 26.14 15.38
N VAL A 98 -14.51 25.32 16.24
CA VAL A 98 -14.69 25.44 17.71
C VAL A 98 -14.14 26.77 18.23
N LYS A 99 -12.95 27.19 17.78
CA LYS A 99 -12.35 28.48 18.17
C LYS A 99 -13.18 29.67 17.70
N ALA A 100 -13.81 29.56 16.52
CA ALA A 100 -14.68 30.59 15.96
C ALA A 100 -16.07 30.62 16.61
N GLY A 101 -16.42 29.64 17.45
CA GLY A 101 -17.77 29.51 18.02
C GLY A 101 -18.82 29.02 17.02
N GLU A 102 -18.42 28.60 15.82
CA GLU A 102 -19.29 28.03 14.78
C GLU A 102 -19.80 26.63 15.18
N ARG A 103 -19.07 25.94 16.07
CA ARG A 103 -19.35 24.57 16.50
C ARG A 103 -19.07 24.37 17.98
N ASN A 104 -19.94 23.61 18.66
CA ASN A 104 -19.70 23.18 20.04
C ASN A 104 -18.58 22.13 20.11
N TYR A 105 -17.81 22.14 21.20
CA TYR A 105 -16.77 21.14 21.41
C TYR A 105 -17.39 19.76 21.68
N GLU A 106 -17.40 18.94 20.64
CA GLU A 106 -17.61 17.50 20.72
C GLU A 106 -16.26 16.80 20.57
N LYS A 107 -16.05 15.68 21.26
CA LYS A 107 -14.83 14.89 21.02
C LYS A 107 -14.85 14.47 19.55
N VAL A 108 -13.86 14.90 18.77
CA VAL A 108 -13.72 14.42 17.38
C VAL A 108 -13.79 12.89 17.42
N PRO A 109 -14.62 12.26 16.56
CA PRO A 109 -14.71 10.81 16.56
C PRO A 109 -13.28 10.30 16.38
N PHE A 110 -12.79 9.61 17.40
CA PHE A 110 -11.48 8.99 17.37
C PHE A 110 -11.57 7.98 16.22
N ILE A 111 -11.01 8.34 15.06
CA ILE A 111 -10.81 7.38 13.98
C ILE A 111 -9.67 6.50 14.46
N ALA A 112 -10.05 5.54 15.29
CA ALA A 112 -9.15 4.55 15.82
C ALA A 112 -8.60 3.75 14.64
N PHE A 113 -7.28 3.57 14.66
CA PHE A 113 -6.51 2.48 14.03
C PHE A 113 -5.71 2.81 12.75
N PHE A 114 -4.38 2.70 12.93
CA PHE A 114 -3.49 1.65 12.41
C PHE A 114 -4.07 0.68 11.38
#